data_AF-A0A2W1AG24-F1
#
_entry.id   AF-A0A2W1AG24-F1
#
_cell.length_a   1.000
_cell.length_b   1.000
_cell.length_c   1.000
_cell.angle_alpha   90.00
_cell.angle_beta   90.00
_cell.angle_gamma   90.00
#
_symmetry.space_group_name_H-M   'P 1'
#
loop_
_entity.id
_entity.type
_entity.pdbx_description
1 polymer ?
#
loop_
_entity_poly.entity_id
_entity_poly.type
_entity_poly.pdbx_seq_one_letter_code
_entity_poly.pdbx_strand_id
1 'polypeptide(L)'
;MNLEEIIIAIVRIIGSLPVLFSPFFGGLAVIAIDLSDLFLMQSLQLGGVSNYQQFDKILDCFYLVTFFIVSRRWDTTTKNILTGLFIYRLIGMIMFEIFSERLVLFIFPNFFEFAFIFFAYKFQFNRFNNISINSKLAIIVIIGSAKIMHEYVLHVWQELDNHTAMELLRKIIE
;
A
#
# COMPACT_ATOMS: atom_id res chain seq x y z
N MET A 1 -20.27 -11.98 3.28
CA MET A 1 -19.09 -11.75 2.43
C MET A 1 -19.41 -12.21 1.05
N ASN A 2 -19.29 -11.34 0.07
CA ASN A 2 -19.45 -11.70 -1.34
C ASN A 2 -18.25 -12.54 -1.81
N LEU A 3 -18.42 -13.33 -2.87
CA LEU A 3 -17.38 -14.24 -3.38
C LEU A 3 -16.11 -13.45 -3.80
N GLU A 4 -16.29 -12.23 -4.29
CA GLU A 4 -15.22 -11.28 -4.64
C GLU A 4 -14.38 -10.87 -3.43
N GLU A 5 -15.02 -10.51 -2.30
CA GLU A 5 -14.33 -10.19 -1.06
C GLU A 5 -13.45 -11.37 -0.62
N ILE A 6 -13.98 -12.60 -0.68
CA ILE A 6 -13.23 -13.80 -0.30
C ILE A 6 -12.01 -13.99 -1.20
N ILE A 7 -12.14 -13.79 -2.52
CA ILE A 7 -11.01 -13.87 -3.46
C ILE A 7 -9.96 -12.82 -3.13
N ILE A 8 -10.34 -11.56 -2.92
CA ILE A 8 -9.42 -10.46 -2.59
C ILE A 8 -8.72 -10.73 -1.26
N ALA A 9 -9.44 -11.18 -0.22
CA ALA A 9 -8.84 -11.59 1.05
C ALA A 9 -7.79 -12.68 0.85
N ILE A 10 -8.13 -13.74 0.11
CA ILE A 10 -7.22 -14.86 -0.12
C ILE A 10 -5.97 -14.37 -0.86
N VAL A 11 -6.13 -13.56 -1.91
CA VAL A 11 -5.03 -13.00 -2.69
C VAL A 11 -4.13 -12.12 -1.82
N ARG A 12 -4.69 -11.22 -1.00
CA ARG A 12 -3.91 -10.37 -0.09
C ARG A 12 -3.20 -11.16 1.00
N ILE A 13 -3.89 -12.11 1.63
CA ILE A 13 -3.30 -12.95 2.68
C ILE A 13 -2.15 -13.77 2.11
N ILE A 14 -2.38 -14.48 0.99
CA ILE A 14 -1.34 -15.27 0.32
C ILE A 14 -0.22 -14.36 -0.17
N GLY A 15 -0.55 -13.20 -0.73
CA GLY A 15 0.39 -12.18 -1.19
C GLY A 15 1.30 -11.62 -0.10
N SER A 16 0.85 -11.65 1.16
CA SER A 16 1.64 -11.23 2.32
C SER A 16 2.63 -12.30 2.82
N LEU A 17 2.39 -13.58 2.54
CA LEU A 17 3.26 -14.68 2.99
C LEU A 17 4.68 -14.66 2.42
N PRO A 18 4.93 -14.31 1.14
CA PRO A 18 6.28 -14.16 0.58
C PRO A 18 7.21 -13.24 1.40
N VAL A 19 6.66 -12.26 2.13
CA VAL A 19 7.42 -11.35 3.00
C VAL A 19 8.20 -12.13 4.08
N LEU A 20 7.66 -13.26 4.55
CA LEU A 20 8.28 -14.09 5.59
C LEU A 20 9.58 -14.76 5.11
N PHE A 21 9.69 -15.04 3.80
CA PHE A 21 10.85 -15.68 3.18
C PHE A 21 11.80 -14.65 2.57
N SER A 22 11.25 -13.64 1.90
CA SER A 22 11.98 -12.64 1.12
C SER A 22 11.41 -11.25 1.46
N PRO A 23 11.92 -10.59 2.51
CA PRO A 23 11.30 -9.38 3.04
C PRO A 23 11.15 -8.25 2.01
N PHE A 24 12.12 -8.09 1.11
CA PHE A 24 12.07 -7.02 0.10
C PHE A 24 11.11 -7.36 -1.04
N PHE A 25 11.28 -8.52 -1.67
CA PHE A 25 10.42 -8.90 -2.80
C PHE A 25 8.98 -9.18 -2.36
N GLY A 26 8.80 -9.78 -1.19
CA GLY A 26 7.47 -9.95 -0.60
C GLY A 26 6.83 -8.61 -0.23
N GLY A 27 7.60 -7.66 0.32
CA GLY A 27 7.11 -6.32 0.60
C GLY A 27 6.64 -5.57 -0.66
N LEU A 28 7.42 -5.68 -1.75
CA LEU A 28 7.02 -5.14 -3.06
C LEU A 28 5.79 -5.84 -3.64
N ALA A 29 5.68 -7.16 -3.48
CA ALA A 29 4.53 -7.92 -3.96
C ALA A 29 3.24 -7.51 -3.24
N VAL A 30 3.29 -7.28 -1.92
CA VAL A 30 2.14 -6.78 -1.14
C VAL A 30 1.64 -5.46 -1.70
N ILE A 31 2.54 -4.51 -1.97
CA ILE A 31 2.17 -3.20 -2.54
C ILE A 31 1.60 -3.36 -3.94
N ALA A 32 2.24 -4.18 -4.79
CA ALA A 32 1.74 -4.41 -6.13
C ALA A 32 0.32 -5.00 -6.14
N ILE A 33 0.02 -5.90 -5.18
CA ILE A 33 -1.30 -6.50 -5.01
C ILE A 33 -2.30 -5.45 -4.51
N ASP A 34 -1.94 -4.65 -3.50
CA ASP A 34 -2.78 -3.57 -2.96
C ASP A 34 -3.16 -2.56 -4.05
N LEU A 35 -2.18 -2.17 -4.89
CA LEU A 35 -2.43 -1.30 -6.05
C LEU A 35 -3.28 -1.98 -7.12
N SER A 36 -3.15 -3.30 -7.32
CA SER A 36 -3.94 -4.04 -8.29
C SER A 36 -5.42 -4.12 -7.89
N ASP A 37 -5.72 -4.11 -6.59
CA ASP A 37 -7.09 -4.15 -6.10
C ASP A 37 -7.88 -2.90 -6.50
N LEU A 38 -7.25 -1.73 -6.54
CA LEU A 38 -7.87 -0.50 -7.03
C LEU A 38 -8.32 -0.62 -8.51
N PHE A 39 -7.54 -1.31 -9.35
CA PHE A 39 -7.90 -1.58 -10.74
C PHE A 39 -8.98 -2.67 -10.87
N LEU A 40 -8.94 -3.68 -10.01
CA LEU A 40 -9.97 -4.72 -9.95
C LEU A 40 -11.32 -4.13 -9.54
N MET A 41 -11.35 -3.20 -8.59
CA MET A 41 -12.58 -2.50 -8.18
C MET A 41 -13.17 -1.63 -9.29
N GLN A 42 -12.35 -0.97 -10.12
CA GLN A 42 -12.84 -0.19 -11.26
C GLN A 42 -13.36 -1.07 -12.41
N SER A 43 -12.81 -2.26 -12.60
CA SER A 43 -13.20 -3.16 -13.69
C SER A 43 -14.39 -4.07 -13.35
N LEU A 44 -14.60 -4.41 -12.08
CA LEU A 44 -15.73 -5.20 -11.59
C LEU A 44 -16.91 -4.26 -11.25
N GLN A 45 -17.67 -3.84 -12.26
CA GLN A 45 -18.95 -3.12 -12.09
C GLN A 45 -20.08 -4.03 -11.57
N LEU A 46 -19.88 -4.73 -10.44
CA LEU A 46 -20.84 -5.69 -9.90
C LEU A 46 -21.24 -5.30 -8.47
N GLY A 47 -22.14 -4.31 -8.39
CA GLY A 47 -23.13 -4.26 -7.31
C GLY A 47 -22.66 -3.81 -5.93
N GLY A 48 -21.52 -3.13 -5.82
CA GLY A 48 -21.15 -2.33 -4.65
C GLY A 48 -20.95 -3.12 -3.36
N VAL A 49 -19.70 -3.32 -2.96
CA VAL A 49 -19.38 -3.98 -1.70
C VAL A 49 -19.79 -3.09 -0.52
N SER A 50 -20.83 -3.50 0.20
CA SER A 50 -21.52 -2.69 1.21
C SER A 50 -20.64 -2.28 2.40
N ASN A 51 -19.61 -3.09 2.72
CA ASN A 51 -18.69 -2.87 3.85
C ASN A 51 -17.21 -2.96 3.42
N TYR A 52 -16.86 -2.55 2.20
CA TYR A 52 -15.49 -2.70 1.67
C TYR A 52 -14.46 -2.00 2.56
N GLN A 53 -14.80 -0.83 3.10
CA GLN A 53 -13.89 -0.04 3.93
C GLN A 53 -13.47 -0.74 5.23
N GLN A 54 -14.38 -1.48 5.88
CA GLN A 54 -14.04 -2.26 7.07
C GLN A 54 -13.24 -3.51 6.70
N PHE A 55 -13.57 -4.13 5.58
CA PHE A 55 -12.89 -5.32 5.07
C PHE A 55 -11.45 -5.04 4.66
N ASP A 56 -11.25 -3.98 3.87
CA ASP A 56 -9.95 -3.47 3.44
C ASP A 56 -9.05 -3.12 4.64
N LYS A 57 -9.61 -2.47 5.67
CA LYS A 57 -8.91 -2.16 6.91
C LYS A 57 -8.38 -3.40 7.66
N ILE A 58 -9.15 -4.50 7.66
CA ILE A 58 -8.72 -5.77 8.27
C ILE A 58 -7.55 -6.35 7.47
N LEU A 59 -7.64 -6.34 6.14
CA LEU A 59 -6.59 -6.84 5.25
C LEU A 59 -5.32 -5.99 5.34
N ASP A 60 -5.47 -4.68 5.50
CA ASP A 60 -4.35 -3.77 5.75
C ASP A 60 -3.60 -4.13 7.04
N CYS A 61 -4.35 -4.46 8.08
CA CYS A 61 -3.76 -4.88 9.35
C CYS A 61 -2.95 -6.19 9.20
N PHE A 62 -3.40 -7.13 8.36
CA PHE A 62 -2.69 -8.39 8.13
C PHE A 62 -1.28 -8.18 7.58
N TYR A 63 -1.10 -7.41 6.50
CA TYR A 63 0.25 -7.22 5.95
C TYR A 63 1.13 -6.38 6.89
N LEU A 64 0.56 -5.38 7.58
CA LEU A 64 1.27 -4.56 8.56
C LEU A 64 1.84 -5.43 9.69
N VAL A 65 1.05 -6.39 10.19
CA VAL A 65 1.48 -7.36 11.20
C VAL A 65 2.58 -8.27 10.65
N THR A 66 2.44 -8.75 9.41
CA THR A 66 3.48 -9.58 8.77
C THR A 66 4.82 -8.82 8.66
N PHE A 67 4.79 -7.55 8.26
CA PHE A 67 5.97 -6.68 8.21
C PHE A 67 6.56 -6.48 9.60
N PHE A 68 5.71 -6.25 10.60
CA PHE A 68 6.12 -6.11 11.99
C PHE A 68 6.83 -7.38 12.49
N ILE A 69 6.27 -8.56 12.27
CA ILE A 69 6.87 -9.85 12.64
C ILE A 69 8.26 -10.01 12.01
N VAL A 70 8.39 -9.70 10.71
CA VAL A 70 9.68 -9.80 10.01
C VAL A 70 10.70 -8.80 10.55
N SER A 71 10.27 -7.58 10.88
CA SER A 71 11.14 -6.55 11.45
C SER A 71 11.80 -6.98 12.77
N ARG A 72 11.19 -7.90 13.53
CA ARG A 72 11.74 -8.42 14.79
C ARG A 72 13.00 -9.25 14.60
N ARG A 73 13.27 -9.72 13.38
CA ARG A 73 14.47 -10.50 13.02
C ARG A 73 15.70 -9.61 12.77
N TRP A 74 15.52 -8.29 12.70
CA TRP A 74 16.58 -7.34 12.37
C TRP A 74 17.26 -6.75 13.62
N ASP A 75 18.28 -5.92 13.39
CA ASP A 75 19.06 -5.29 14.46
C ASP A 75 18.20 -4.43 15.40
N THR A 76 18.67 -4.25 16.64
CA THR A 76 17.91 -3.57 17.70
C THR A 76 17.49 -2.15 17.31
N THR A 77 18.31 -1.41 16.57
CA THR A 77 18.02 -0.04 16.16
C THR A 77 16.89 -0.03 15.12
N THR A 78 17.03 -0.83 14.05
CA THR A 78 16.02 -0.97 13.00
C THR A 78 14.68 -1.44 13.56
N LYS A 79 14.72 -2.45 14.45
CA LYS A 79 13.54 -2.99 15.13
C LYS A 79 12.80 -1.92 15.94
N ASN A 80 13.53 -1.08 16.68
CA ASN A 80 12.93 -0.02 17.49
C ASN A 80 12.29 1.07 16.61
N ILE A 81 12.96 1.47 15.53
CA ILE A 81 12.41 2.45 14.56
C ILE A 81 11.11 1.93 13.96
N LEU A 82 11.12 0.69 13.45
CA LEU A 82 9.95 0.08 12.84
C LEU A 82 8.84 -0.18 13.84
N THR A 83 9.16 -0.51 15.08
CA THR A 83 8.16 -0.64 16.15
C THR A 83 7.50 0.71 16.45
N GLY A 84 8.27 1.80 16.51
CA GLY A 84 7.72 3.14 16.70
C GLY A 84 6.79 3.56 15.56
N LEU A 85 7.21 3.32 14.31
CA LEU A 85 6.39 3.61 13.12
C LEU A 85 5.14 2.75 13.03
N PHE A 86 5.22 1.48 13.44
CA PHE A 86 4.07 0.60 13.51
C PHE A 86 3.04 1.09 14.54
N ILE A 87 3.48 1.48 15.74
CA ILE A 87 2.60 2.06 16.77
C ILE A 87 1.98 3.37 16.26
N TYR A 88 2.76 4.23 15.62
CA TYR A 88 2.26 5.45 14.99
C TYR A 88 1.14 5.16 13.97
N ARG A 89 1.33 4.13 13.11
CA ARG A 89 0.31 3.71 12.14
C ARG A 89 -0.95 3.17 12.82
N LEU A 90 -0.82 2.40 13.90
CA LEU A 90 -1.95 1.91 14.69
C LEU A 90 -2.74 3.06 15.35
N ILE A 91 -2.05 4.06 15.90
CA ILE A 91 -2.70 5.25 16.45
C ILE A 91 -3.50 5.96 15.36
N GLY A 92 -2.91 6.17 14.18
CA GLY A 92 -3.63 6.74 13.04
C GLY A 92 -4.86 5.93 12.63
N MET A 93 -4.77 4.60 12.67
CA MET A 93 -5.88 3.69 12.36
C MET A 93 -7.03 3.77 13.40
N ILE A 94 -6.69 3.92 14.68
CA ILE A 94 -7.66 4.08 15.78
C ILE A 94 -8.31 5.47 15.70
N MET A 95 -7.51 6.51 15.49
CA MET A 95 -8.02 7.88 15.33
C MET A 95 -8.96 7.97 14.13
N PHE A 96 -8.63 7.33 13.01
CA PHE A 96 -9.52 7.27 11.86
C PHE A 96 -10.85 6.56 12.17
N GLU A 97 -10.86 5.54 13.03
CA GLU A 97 -12.11 4.89 13.45
C GLU A 97 -13.00 5.83 14.26
N ILE A 98 -12.41 6.61 15.17
CA ILE A 98 -13.14 7.51 16.06
C ILE A 98 -13.69 8.72 15.29
N PHE A 99 -12.88 9.32 14.43
CA PHE A 99 -13.24 10.55 13.73
C PHE A 99 -13.91 10.30 12.38
N SER A 100 -13.67 9.15 11.74
CA SER A 100 -14.12 8.82 10.36
C SER A 100 -13.72 9.85 9.29
N GLU A 101 -12.76 10.73 9.61
CA GLU A 101 -12.30 11.82 8.75
C GLU A 101 -11.07 11.41 7.94
N ARG A 102 -11.13 11.56 6.61
CA ARG A 102 -10.01 11.22 5.71
C ARG A 102 -8.75 12.04 5.99
N LEU A 103 -8.90 13.25 6.53
CA LEU A 103 -7.78 14.10 6.95
C LEU A 103 -6.88 13.44 8.00
N VAL A 104 -7.42 12.53 8.82
CA VAL A 104 -6.63 11.78 9.80
C VAL A 104 -5.62 10.87 9.10
N LEU A 105 -6.00 10.23 7.99
CA LEU A 105 -5.08 9.39 7.22
C LEU A 105 -3.97 10.21 6.54
N PHE A 106 -4.25 11.46 6.19
CA PHE A 106 -3.24 12.38 5.64
C PHE A 106 -2.22 12.83 6.71
N ILE A 107 -2.67 13.05 7.95
CA ILE A 107 -1.80 13.41 9.09
C ILE A 107 -1.02 12.19 9.59
N PHE A 108 -1.57 10.99 9.42
CA PHE A 108 -0.97 9.71 9.80
C PHE A 108 -0.67 8.80 8.60
N PRO A 109 0.18 9.25 7.64
CA PRO A 109 0.51 8.44 6.48
C PRO A 109 1.32 7.20 6.92
N ASN A 110 1.27 6.16 6.09
CA ASN A 110 1.92 4.88 6.38
C ASN A 110 3.45 4.93 6.16
N PHE A 111 4.18 5.68 6.98
CA PHE A 111 5.65 5.70 6.96
C PHE A 111 6.29 4.36 7.31
N PHE A 112 5.55 3.50 8.03
CA PHE A 112 6.01 2.18 8.43
C PHE A 112 6.30 1.28 7.23
N GLU A 113 5.41 1.25 6.25
CA GLU A 113 5.56 0.44 5.04
C GLU A 113 6.81 0.83 4.24
N PHE A 114 7.01 2.12 3.99
CA PHE A 114 8.20 2.63 3.30
C PHE A 114 9.49 2.32 4.06
N ALA A 115 9.49 2.55 5.38
CA ALA A 115 10.63 2.22 6.22
C ALA A 115 10.94 0.72 6.19
N PHE A 116 9.91 -0.13 6.25
CA PHE A 116 10.07 -1.58 6.19
C PHE A 116 10.76 -2.01 4.90
N ILE A 117 10.30 -1.52 3.73
CA ILE A 117 10.94 -1.85 2.45
C ILE A 117 12.39 -1.37 2.40
N PHE A 118 12.66 -0.16 2.88
CA PHE A 118 14.01 0.39 2.92
C PHE A 118 14.96 -0.49 3.74
N PHE A 119 14.54 -0.91 4.93
CA PHE A 119 15.34 -1.83 5.75
C PHE A 119 15.40 -3.24 5.17
N ALA A 120 14.29 -3.75 4.61
CA ALA A 120 14.24 -5.03 3.92
C ALA A 120 15.25 -5.08 2.77
N TYR A 121 15.33 -4.01 1.99
CA TYR A 121 16.30 -3.85 0.92
C TYR A 121 17.74 -3.89 1.43
N LYS A 122 18.03 -3.11 2.49
CA LYS A 122 19.34 -3.08 3.14
C LYS A 122 19.77 -4.49 3.59
N PHE A 123 18.89 -5.22 4.27
CA PHE A 123 19.17 -6.54 4.83
C PHE A 123 19.27 -7.65 3.76
N GLN A 124 18.35 -7.66 2.79
CA GLN A 124 18.30 -8.71 1.78
C GLN A 124 19.47 -8.64 0.81
N PHE A 125 19.88 -7.42 0.43
CA PHE A 125 20.98 -7.30 -0.51
C PHE A 125 22.33 -7.26 0.17
N ASN A 126 22.47 -6.86 1.44
CA ASN A 126 23.72 -6.77 2.22
C ASN A 126 24.94 -6.17 1.47
N ARG A 127 24.68 -5.51 0.33
CA ARG A 127 25.63 -5.14 -0.75
C ARG A 127 25.66 -3.63 -0.94
N PHE A 128 25.03 -2.90 -0.03
CA PHE A 128 25.01 -1.44 -0.04
C PHE A 128 26.31 -0.76 0.37
N ASN A 129 27.29 -1.53 0.83
CA ASN A 129 28.64 -1.01 1.04
C ASN A 129 29.38 -0.73 -0.29
N ASN A 130 29.00 -1.36 -1.42
CA ASN A 130 29.73 -1.26 -2.69
C ASN A 130 28.94 -0.67 -3.89
N ILE A 131 27.71 -0.20 -3.68
CA ILE A 131 26.90 0.38 -4.77
C ILE A 131 27.06 1.90 -4.77
N SER A 132 27.45 2.46 -5.93
CA SER A 132 27.67 3.90 -6.11
C SER A 132 26.40 4.72 -5.83
N ILE A 133 26.57 5.96 -5.36
CA ILE A 133 25.47 6.86 -4.98
C ILE A 133 24.48 7.10 -6.14
N ASN A 134 24.97 7.04 -7.39
CA ASN A 134 24.19 7.32 -8.60
C ASN A 134 23.19 6.20 -8.93
N SER A 135 23.54 4.94 -8.67
CA SER A 135 22.64 3.80 -8.89
C SER A 135 21.56 3.70 -7.79
N LYS A 136 21.87 4.14 -6.57
CA LYS A 136 20.87 4.34 -5.50
C LYS A 136 19.85 5.41 -5.88
N LEU A 137 20.35 6.55 -6.34
CA LEU A 137 19.53 7.65 -6.83
C LEU A 137 18.68 7.21 -8.03
N ALA A 138 19.22 6.45 -8.98
CA ALA A 138 18.46 5.94 -10.11
C ALA A 138 17.30 5.03 -9.67
N ILE A 139 17.52 4.13 -8.71
CA ILE A 139 16.45 3.25 -8.20
C ILE A 139 15.40 4.06 -7.43
N ILE A 140 15.82 5.01 -6.58
CA ILE A 140 14.90 5.90 -5.86
C ILE A 140 14.10 6.78 -6.84
N VAL A 141 14.73 7.26 -7.91
CA VAL A 141 14.09 8.06 -8.95
C VAL A 141 13.12 7.20 -9.75
N ILE A 142 13.46 5.97 -10.12
CA ILE A 142 12.56 5.05 -10.83
C ILE A 142 11.34 4.70 -9.96
N ILE A 143 11.56 4.36 -8.69
CA ILE A 143 10.47 4.03 -7.75
C ILE A 143 9.63 5.28 -7.44
N GLY A 144 10.27 6.42 -7.20
CA GLY A 144 9.60 7.69 -6.91
C GLY A 144 8.81 8.21 -8.10
N SER A 145 9.33 8.12 -9.32
CA SER A 145 8.61 8.49 -10.54
C SER A 145 7.45 7.54 -10.84
N ALA A 146 7.60 6.24 -10.59
CA ALA A 146 6.49 5.30 -10.65
C ALA A 146 5.40 5.64 -9.61
N LYS A 147 5.77 6.05 -8.40
CA LYS A 147 4.83 6.49 -7.36
C LYS A 147 4.11 7.80 -7.72
N ILE A 148 4.83 8.79 -8.25
CA ILE A 148 4.24 10.06 -8.70
C ILE A 148 3.31 9.82 -9.89
N MET A 149 3.68 8.96 -10.85
CA MET A 149 2.77 8.57 -11.93
C MET A 149 1.51 7.90 -11.38
N HIS A 150 1.66 7.02 -10.38
CA HIS A 150 0.54 6.32 -9.78
C HIS A 150 -0.42 7.30 -9.07
N GLU A 151 0.10 8.23 -8.29
CA GLU A 151 -0.67 9.27 -7.59
C GLU A 151 -1.33 10.26 -8.56
N TYR A 152 -0.65 10.61 -9.66
CA TYR A 152 -1.22 11.40 -10.74
C TYR A 152 -2.37 10.68 -11.46
N VAL A 153 -2.22 9.38 -11.77
CA VAL A 153 -3.28 8.60 -12.41
C VAL A 153 -4.50 8.50 -11.50
N LEU A 154 -4.32 8.27 -10.19
CA LEU A 154 -5.41 8.23 -9.23
C LEU A 154 -6.14 9.58 -9.10
N HIS A 155 -5.41 10.69 -9.05
CA HIS A 155 -6.02 12.01 -8.96
C HIS A 155 -6.72 12.42 -10.26
N VAL A 156 -6.11 12.20 -11.42
CA VAL A 156 -6.73 12.51 -12.72
C VAL A 156 -7.97 11.64 -12.98
N TRP A 157 -7.93 10.36 -12.60
CA TRP A 157 -9.11 9.49 -12.71
C TRP A 157 -10.25 9.89 -11.76
N GLN A 158 -9.94 10.30 -10.52
CA GLN A 158 -10.97 10.80 -9.59
C GLN A 158 -11.55 12.15 -10.02
N GLU A 159 -10.75 13.03 -10.62
CA GLU A 159 -11.22 14.29 -11.21
C GLU A 159 -12.17 14.03 -12.41
N LEU A 160 -11.88 13.00 -13.22
CA LEU A 160 -12.72 12.53 -14.34
C LEU A 160 -14.01 11.83 -13.89
N ASP A 161 -14.00 11.15 -12.74
CA ASP A 161 -15.20 10.50 -12.17
C ASP A 161 -16.14 11.53 -11.52
N ASN A 162 -15.59 12.58 -10.87
CA ASN A 162 -16.40 13.68 -10.32
C ASN A 162 -16.92 14.63 -11.42
N HIS A 163 -16.17 14.80 -12.50
CA HIS A 163 -16.54 15.62 -13.63
C HIS A 163 -16.43 14.80 -14.92
N THR A 164 -17.60 14.40 -15.44
CA THR A 164 -17.82 14.43 -16.89
C THR A 164 -17.39 13.21 -17.72
N ALA A 165 -17.17 12.00 -17.19
CA ALA A 165 -17.05 10.83 -18.08
C ALA A 165 -18.37 10.52 -18.84
N MET A 166 -19.50 10.53 -18.13
CA MET A 166 -20.83 10.28 -18.74
C MET A 166 -21.42 11.51 -19.44
N GLU A 167 -21.10 12.73 -18.99
CA GLU A 167 -21.54 13.98 -19.64
C GLU A 167 -20.75 14.28 -20.93
N LEU A 168 -19.44 13.99 -21.00
CA LEU A 168 -18.66 14.17 -22.24
C LEU A 168 -19.10 13.16 -23.30
N LEU A 169 -19.41 11.93 -22.90
CA LEU A 169 -19.95 10.92 -23.82
C LEU A 169 -21.33 11.31 -24.37
N ARG A 170 -22.22 11.89 -23.55
CA ARG A 170 -23.51 12.41 -24.06
C ARG A 170 -23.33 13.58 -25.03
N LYS A 171 -22.39 14.49 -24.76
CA LYS A 171 -22.15 15.67 -25.60
C LYS A 171 -21.46 15.38 -26.94
N ILE A 172 -20.89 14.19 -27.10
CA ILE A 172 -20.29 13.72 -28.36
C ILE A 172 -21.32 12.91 -29.20
N ILE A 173 -22.37 12.40 -28.57
CA ILE A 173 -23.39 11.54 -29.20
C ILE A 173 -24.66 12.34 -29.60
N GLU A 174 -24.91 13.52 -29.03
CA GLU A 174 -25.87 14.52 -29.54
C GLU A 174 -25.24 15.47 -30.57
#